data_AF-A0A3M6WNR5-F1
#
_entry.id   AF-A0A3M6WNR5-F1
#
_cell.length_a   1.000
_cell.length_b   1.000
_cell.length_c   1.000
_cell.angle_alpha   90.00
_cell.angle_beta   90.00
_cell.angle_gamma   90.00
#
_symmetry.space_group_name_H-M   'P 1'
#
loop_
_entity.id
_entity.type
_entity.pdbx_description
1 polymer ?
#
loop_
_entity_poly.entity_id
_entity_poly.type
_entity_poly.pdbx_seq_one_letter_code
_entity_poly.pdbx_strand_id
1 'polypeptide(L)'
;MTEESGKIGRLPIEEQKQEFARRFADMGWETPRILEEMMKADDFYVTPVAQAKAESWVKGRVALLGDSGYAPSPVSGQGTTLALVGAYILAGCINAYDDVQQALMEYQQQLKPFVQKGQKLYPGVPGSANPQTAWGIRTFYSTMWIASLINSSGILGMLSVLLGPLSGLLGSGLQLPEYKL
;
A
#
# COMPACT_ATOMS: atom_id res chain seq x y z
N MET A 1 -7.38 -0.94 12.71
CA MET A 1 -8.74 -1.32 12.26
C MET A 1 -9.59 -1.43 13.51
N THR A 2 -10.58 -0.57 13.68
CA THR A 2 -11.53 -0.76 14.79
C THR A 2 -12.40 -1.97 14.45
N GLU A 3 -12.84 -2.72 15.44
CA GLU A 3 -13.71 -3.90 15.25
C GLU A 3 -14.99 -3.54 14.46
N GLU A 4 -15.40 -2.28 14.56
CA GLU A 4 -16.52 -1.68 13.85
C GLU A 4 -16.28 -1.51 12.34
N SER A 5 -15.10 -1.06 11.91
CA SER A 5 -14.81 -0.83 10.49
C SER A 5 -14.68 -2.13 9.69
N GLY A 6 -14.29 -3.22 10.36
CA GLY A 6 -14.26 -4.56 9.76
C GLY A 6 -15.66 -5.15 9.50
N LYS A 7 -16.70 -4.67 10.20
CA LYS A 7 -18.09 -5.10 10.00
C LYS A 7 -18.69 -4.49 8.74
N ILE A 8 -18.36 -3.23 8.43
CA ILE A 8 -18.87 -2.51 7.26
C ILE A 8 -18.54 -3.28 5.98
N GLY A 9 -17.28 -3.70 5.79
CA GLY A 9 -16.86 -4.44 4.59
C GLY A 9 -17.55 -5.79 4.38
N ARG A 10 -18.39 -6.27 5.32
CA ARG A 10 -19.18 -7.51 5.20
C ARG A 10 -20.66 -7.26 4.95
N LEU A 11 -21.13 -6.01 5.01
CA LEU A 11 -22.52 -5.66 4.73
C LEU A 11 -22.81 -5.75 3.23
N PRO A 12 -24.09 -5.85 2.82
CA PRO A 12 -24.49 -5.60 1.44
C PRO A 12 -24.01 -4.23 0.94
N ILE A 13 -23.66 -4.11 -0.34
CA ILE A 13 -23.07 -2.88 -0.93
C ILE A 13 -23.88 -1.62 -0.60
N GLU A 14 -25.21 -1.70 -0.70
CA GLU A 14 -26.08 -0.55 -0.41
C GLU A 14 -26.02 -0.11 1.06
N GLU A 15 -25.90 -1.05 2.00
CA GLU A 15 -25.72 -0.73 3.42
C GLU A 15 -24.33 -0.15 3.69
N GLN A 16 -23.30 -0.61 2.96
CA GLN A 16 -21.97 -0.01 3.03
C GLN A 16 -21.99 1.45 2.58
N LYS A 17 -22.59 1.73 1.41
CA LYS A 17 -22.74 3.08 0.88
C LYS A 17 -23.48 4.00 1.86
N GLN A 18 -24.57 3.52 2.46
CA GLN A 18 -25.33 4.27 3.47
C GLN A 18 -24.48 4.59 4.71
N GLU A 19 -23.72 3.61 5.20
CA GLU A 19 -22.87 3.82 6.38
C GLU A 19 -21.72 4.79 6.10
N PHE A 20 -21.11 4.73 4.91
CA PHE A 20 -20.14 5.74 4.48
C PHE A 20 -20.79 7.12 4.36
N ALA A 21 -21.96 7.24 3.73
CA ALA A 21 -22.68 8.51 3.63
C ALA A 21 -22.98 9.11 5.00
N ARG A 22 -23.41 8.28 5.96
CA ARG A 22 -23.65 8.70 7.35
C ARG A 22 -22.39 9.18 8.05
N ARG A 23 -21.27 8.47 7.91
CA ARG A 23 -19.99 8.79 8.59
C ARG A 23 -19.30 10.03 8.04
N PHE A 24 -19.50 10.34 6.76
CA PHE A 24 -18.83 11.43 6.08
C PHE A 24 -19.72 12.66 5.84
N ALA A 25 -20.98 12.64 6.27
CA ALA A 25 -21.97 13.69 6.00
C ALA A 25 -21.51 15.12 6.36
N ASP A 26 -20.70 15.27 7.41
CA ASP A 26 -20.23 16.54 7.98
C ASP A 26 -18.76 16.85 7.67
N MET A 27 -18.11 16.10 6.76
CA MET A 27 -16.68 16.26 6.44
C MET A 27 -16.37 17.57 5.66
N GLY A 28 -17.38 18.25 5.11
CA GLY A 28 -17.22 19.52 4.37
C GLY A 28 -16.64 19.36 2.97
N TRP A 29 -16.11 20.45 2.38
CA TRP A 29 -15.55 20.48 1.02
C TRP A 29 -16.54 19.91 -0.03
N GLU A 30 -16.11 18.99 -0.88
CA GLU A 30 -16.90 18.35 -1.95
C GLU A 30 -17.66 17.11 -1.47
N THR A 31 -17.68 16.84 -0.17
CA THR A 31 -18.26 15.60 0.36
C THR A 31 -19.72 15.37 -0.04
N PRO A 32 -20.62 16.38 -0.05
CA PRO A 32 -21.99 16.17 -0.54
C PRO A 32 -22.05 15.63 -1.97
N ARG A 33 -21.24 16.20 -2.89
CA ARG A 33 -21.17 15.75 -4.29
C ARG A 33 -20.57 14.34 -4.40
N ILE A 34 -19.51 14.06 -3.64
CA ILE A 34 -18.86 12.73 -3.64
C ILE A 34 -19.83 11.66 -3.12
N LEU A 35 -20.57 11.94 -2.05
CA LEU A 35 -21.54 11.01 -1.49
C LEU A 35 -22.72 10.78 -2.43
N GLU A 36 -23.21 11.82 -3.11
CA GLU A 36 -24.27 11.68 -4.12
C GLU A 36 -23.84 10.76 -5.25
N GLU A 37 -22.64 10.96 -5.80
CA GLU A 37 -22.11 10.12 -6.88
C GLU A 37 -21.74 8.70 -6.42
N MET A 38 -21.25 8.56 -5.18
CA MET A 38 -20.98 7.25 -4.56
C MET A 38 -22.25 6.38 -4.50
N MET A 39 -23.42 6.97 -4.23
CA MET A 39 -24.68 6.22 -4.23
C MET A 39 -25.01 5.65 -5.63
N LYS A 40 -24.69 6.39 -6.69
CA LYS A 40 -24.98 6.04 -8.09
C LYS A 40 -23.94 5.08 -8.70
N ALA A 41 -22.74 5.01 -8.13
CA ALA A 41 -21.63 4.20 -8.66
C ALA A 41 -21.96 2.69 -8.68
N ASP A 42 -21.64 2.04 -9.80
CA ASP A 42 -21.78 0.60 -10.02
C ASP A 42 -20.50 -0.19 -9.66
N ASP A 43 -19.37 0.50 -9.51
CA ASP A 43 -18.04 -0.04 -9.21
C ASP A 43 -17.59 0.23 -7.76
N PHE A 44 -18.53 0.53 -6.86
CA PHE A 44 -18.24 0.78 -5.45
C PHE A 44 -17.55 -0.42 -4.78
N TYR A 45 -16.42 -0.17 -4.11
CA TYR A 45 -15.71 -1.19 -3.36
C TYR A 45 -15.25 -0.67 -1.99
N VAL A 46 -15.28 -1.56 -0.99
CA VAL A 46 -14.71 -1.34 0.34
C VAL A 46 -13.86 -2.55 0.69
N THR A 47 -12.65 -2.29 1.19
CA THR A 47 -11.76 -3.34 1.68
C THR A 47 -11.11 -2.93 2.99
N PRO A 48 -10.89 -3.85 3.94
CA PRO A 48 -10.07 -3.56 5.10
C PRO A 48 -8.63 -3.23 4.69
N VAL A 49 -8.05 -2.21 5.33
CA VAL A 49 -6.62 -1.93 5.22
C VAL A 49 -5.86 -2.94 6.09
N ALA A 50 -5.29 -3.97 5.46
CA ALA A 50 -4.62 -5.08 6.14
C ALA A 50 -3.38 -5.58 5.37
N GLN A 51 -2.54 -6.36 6.06
CA GLN A 51 -1.43 -7.11 5.46
C GLN A 51 -1.68 -8.61 5.58
N ALA A 52 -1.36 -9.38 4.53
CA ALA A 52 -1.33 -10.83 4.63
C ALA A 52 0.05 -11.27 5.13
N LYS A 53 0.11 -11.94 6.28
CA LYS A 53 1.35 -12.45 6.89
C LYS A 53 1.21 -13.95 7.10
N ALA A 54 1.89 -14.74 6.28
CA ALA A 54 1.96 -16.18 6.40
C ALA A 54 3.37 -16.60 6.83
N GLU A 55 3.47 -17.68 7.61
CA GLU A 55 4.76 -18.29 7.97
C GLU A 55 5.44 -18.96 6.77
N SER A 56 4.63 -19.50 5.85
CA SER A 56 5.04 -20.09 4.59
C SER A 56 4.04 -19.71 3.49
N TRP A 57 4.54 -19.41 2.30
CA TRP A 57 3.75 -19.22 1.08
C TRP A 57 3.62 -20.51 0.26
N VAL A 58 4.25 -21.60 0.72
CA VAL A 58 4.31 -22.87 -0.01
C VAL A 58 3.83 -24.02 0.87
N LYS A 59 3.03 -24.91 0.27
CA LYS A 59 2.61 -26.18 0.86
C LYS A 59 2.50 -27.26 -0.21
N GLY A 60 3.41 -28.24 -0.18
CA GLY A 60 3.43 -29.31 -1.16
C GLY A 60 3.75 -28.79 -2.56
N ARG A 61 2.78 -28.88 -3.48
CA ARG A 61 2.88 -28.37 -4.86
C ARG A 61 2.07 -27.08 -5.08
N VAL A 62 1.64 -26.43 -4.00
CA VAL A 62 0.84 -25.20 -4.03
C VAL A 62 1.67 -24.04 -3.50
N ALA A 63 1.66 -22.91 -4.21
CA ALA A 63 2.26 -21.66 -3.78
C ALA A 63 1.24 -20.51 -3.84
N LEU A 64 1.36 -19.59 -2.90
CA LEU A 64 0.64 -18.32 -2.89
C LEU A 64 1.45 -17.26 -3.64
N LEU A 65 0.78 -16.48 -4.48
CA LEU A 65 1.38 -15.43 -5.30
C LEU A 65 0.60 -14.12 -5.14
N GLY A 66 1.33 -13.01 -5.04
CA GLY A 66 0.79 -11.66 -4.87
C GLY A 66 0.03 -11.47 -3.56
N ASP A 67 -1.06 -10.71 -3.62
CA ASP A 67 -1.86 -10.36 -2.45
C ASP A 67 -2.49 -11.58 -1.74
N SER A 68 -2.56 -12.73 -2.41
CA SER A 68 -3.03 -13.98 -1.78
C SER A 68 -2.10 -14.48 -0.65
N GLY A 69 -0.81 -14.15 -0.70
CA GLY A 69 0.17 -14.61 0.30
C GLY A 69 0.84 -13.49 1.09
N TYR A 70 1.04 -12.33 0.47
CA TYR A 70 1.92 -11.30 1.02
C TYR A 70 1.48 -9.86 0.71
N ALA A 71 0.17 -9.62 0.65
CA ALA A 71 -0.41 -8.29 0.51
C ALA A 71 0.24 -7.29 1.49
N PRO A 72 0.84 -6.18 1.02
CA PRO A 72 1.61 -5.28 1.88
C PRO A 72 0.80 -4.14 2.50
N SER A 73 -0.53 -4.18 2.37
CA SER A 73 -1.47 -3.08 2.60
C SER A 73 -1.38 -1.98 1.52
N PRO A 74 -2.52 -1.39 1.10
CA PRO A 74 -2.52 -0.24 0.18
C PRO A 74 -1.62 0.91 0.64
N VAL A 75 -1.43 1.05 1.95
CA VAL A 75 -0.61 2.11 2.56
C VAL A 75 0.87 2.02 2.15
N SER A 76 1.37 0.84 1.81
CA SER A 76 2.76 0.67 1.34
C SER A 76 2.95 1.09 -0.12
N GLY A 77 1.90 1.04 -0.94
CA GLY A 77 2.00 1.19 -2.40
C GLY A 77 2.79 0.08 -3.12
N GLN A 78 3.12 -1.03 -2.45
CA GLN A 78 4.01 -2.07 -3.00
C GLN A 78 3.30 -3.32 -3.56
N GLY A 79 1.97 -3.37 -3.57
CA GLY A 79 1.21 -4.56 -3.97
C GLY A 79 1.57 -5.05 -5.38
N THR A 80 1.45 -4.16 -6.38
CA THR A 80 1.80 -4.47 -7.77
C THR A 80 3.27 -4.85 -7.94
N THR A 81 4.19 -4.13 -7.28
CA THR A 81 5.61 -4.44 -7.31
C THR A 81 5.88 -5.85 -6.79
N LEU A 82 5.34 -6.22 -5.63
CA LEU A 82 5.53 -7.55 -5.05
C LEU A 82 4.86 -8.66 -5.86
N ALA A 83 3.73 -8.37 -6.50
CA ALA A 83 3.07 -9.31 -7.41
C ALA A 83 3.98 -9.63 -8.61
N LEU A 84 4.54 -8.60 -9.26
CA LEU A 84 5.43 -8.76 -10.42
C LEU A 84 6.75 -9.45 -10.04
N VAL A 85 7.39 -9.01 -8.95
CA VAL A 85 8.63 -9.63 -8.45
C VAL A 85 8.39 -11.09 -8.08
N GLY A 86 7.30 -11.38 -7.39
CA GLY A 86 6.93 -12.75 -7.05
C GLY A 86 6.67 -13.62 -8.28
N ALA A 87 5.98 -13.09 -9.29
CA ALA A 87 5.71 -13.83 -10.52
C ALA A 87 7.00 -14.15 -11.28
N TYR A 88 7.91 -13.17 -11.37
CA TYR A 88 9.23 -13.34 -11.99
C TYR A 88 10.06 -14.41 -11.27
N ILE A 89 10.19 -14.32 -9.95
CA ILE A 89 10.96 -15.30 -9.16
C ILE A 89 10.33 -16.69 -9.25
N LEU A 90 8.99 -16.79 -9.14
CA LEU A 90 8.28 -18.06 -9.23
C LEU A 90 8.53 -18.75 -10.58
N ALA A 91 8.38 -18.01 -11.68
CA ALA A 91 8.62 -18.53 -13.02
C ALA A 91 10.09 -18.96 -13.21
N GLY A 92 11.03 -18.15 -12.74
CA GLY A 92 12.45 -18.46 -12.79
C GLY A 92 12.83 -19.72 -12.01
N CYS A 93 12.30 -19.88 -10.79
CA CYS A 93 12.50 -21.09 -10.00
C CYS A 93 11.86 -22.33 -10.65
N ILE A 94 10.65 -22.20 -11.23
CA ILE A 94 10.05 -23.32 -11.96
C ILE A 94 10.89 -23.73 -13.18
N ASN A 95 11.54 -22.78 -13.84
CA ASN A 95 12.42 -23.07 -14.98
C ASN A 95 13.77 -23.68 -14.58
N ALA A 96 14.29 -23.30 -13.40
CA ALA A 96 15.65 -23.66 -12.97
C ALA A 96 15.75 -25.03 -12.27
N TYR A 97 14.65 -25.61 -11.83
CA TYR A 97 14.63 -26.85 -11.05
C TYR A 97 13.62 -27.86 -11.61
N ASP A 98 14.03 -29.12 -11.75
CA ASP A 98 13.17 -30.21 -12.24
C ASP A 98 12.10 -30.64 -11.21
N ASP A 99 12.43 -30.57 -9.92
CA ASP A 99 11.48 -30.86 -8.85
C ASP A 99 10.69 -29.60 -8.45
N VAL A 100 9.37 -29.68 -8.62
CA VAL A 100 8.44 -28.59 -8.27
C VAL A 100 8.52 -28.24 -6.79
N GLN A 101 8.69 -29.21 -5.88
CA GLN A 101 8.74 -28.88 -4.46
C GLN A 101 10.00 -28.06 -4.14
N GLN A 102 11.15 -28.47 -4.69
CA GLN A 102 12.37 -27.69 -4.64
C GLN A 102 12.21 -26.29 -5.25
N ALA A 103 11.64 -26.19 -6.45
CA ALA A 103 11.39 -24.91 -7.12
C ALA A 103 10.57 -23.95 -6.24
N LEU A 104 9.50 -24.44 -5.61
CA LEU A 104 8.64 -23.61 -4.76
C LEU A 104 9.35 -23.20 -3.46
N MET A 105 10.16 -24.06 -2.86
CA MET A 105 10.97 -23.70 -1.68
C MET A 105 11.96 -22.57 -2.01
N GLU A 106 12.61 -22.65 -3.17
CA GLU A 106 13.54 -21.62 -3.66
C GLU A 106 12.81 -20.30 -3.96
N TYR A 107 11.62 -20.37 -4.57
CA TYR A 107 10.75 -19.22 -4.76
C TYR A 107 10.49 -18.49 -3.45
N GLN A 108 10.07 -19.22 -2.41
CA GLN A 108 9.83 -18.64 -1.09
C GLN A 108 11.09 -18.00 -0.50
N GLN A 109 12.23 -18.68 -0.59
CA GLN A 109 13.49 -18.19 -0.03
C GLN A 109 13.95 -16.90 -0.70
N GLN A 110 13.90 -16.84 -2.04
CA GLN A 110 14.32 -15.69 -2.82
C GLN A 110 13.36 -14.51 -2.70
N LEU A 111 12.05 -14.78 -2.57
CA LEU A 111 11.03 -13.73 -2.44
C LEU A 111 11.02 -13.04 -1.07
N LYS A 112 11.34 -13.79 0.00
CA LYS A 112 11.25 -13.32 1.40
C LYS A 112 11.81 -11.92 1.68
N PRO A 113 13.04 -11.54 1.25
CA PRO A 113 13.57 -10.21 1.51
C PRO A 113 12.76 -9.08 0.86
N PHE A 114 12.19 -9.31 -0.34
CA PHE A 114 11.36 -8.31 -1.03
C PHE A 114 10.06 -8.07 -0.27
N VAL A 115 9.38 -9.14 0.14
CA VAL A 115 8.14 -9.05 0.92
C VAL A 115 8.40 -8.36 2.25
N GLN A 116 9.46 -8.73 2.98
CA GLN A 116 9.80 -8.08 4.25
C GLN A 116 10.03 -6.57 4.09
N LYS A 117 10.69 -6.16 3.01
CA LYS A 117 10.89 -4.73 2.68
C LYS A 117 9.57 -4.05 2.30
N GLY A 118 8.76 -4.68 1.44
CA GLY A 118 7.51 -4.09 0.94
C GLY A 118 6.42 -3.99 2.01
N GLN A 119 6.38 -4.90 2.98
CA GLN A 119 5.44 -4.85 4.11
C GLN A 119 5.90 -3.93 5.25
N LYS A 120 7.14 -3.42 5.22
CA LYS A 120 7.66 -2.53 6.26
C LYS A 120 7.06 -1.13 6.09
N LEU A 121 6.17 -0.75 7.01
CA LEU A 121 5.63 0.60 7.08
C LEU A 121 6.59 1.52 7.85
N TYR A 122 6.60 2.81 7.52
CA TYR A 122 7.36 3.81 8.26
C TYR A 122 6.83 3.93 9.70
N PRO A 123 7.71 4.13 10.70
CA PRO A 123 7.28 4.35 12.08
C PRO A 123 6.24 5.48 12.17
N GLY A 124 5.13 5.23 12.86
CA GLY A 124 4.03 6.18 13.01
C GLY A 124 2.94 6.09 11.94
N VAL A 125 3.17 5.45 10.79
CA VAL A 125 2.12 5.22 9.78
C VAL A 125 1.27 4.01 10.19
N PRO A 126 -0.08 4.07 10.10
CA PRO A 126 -0.90 5.15 9.52
C PRO A 126 -1.30 6.28 10.48
N GLY A 127 -0.96 6.20 11.77
CA GLY A 127 -1.47 7.12 12.80
C GLY A 127 -1.01 8.59 12.67
N SER A 128 0.24 8.84 12.30
CA SER A 128 0.79 10.20 12.13
C SER A 128 0.22 10.92 10.90
N ALA A 129 -0.21 10.18 9.89
CA ALA A 129 -0.85 10.72 8.68
C ALA A 129 -2.37 10.89 8.83
N ASN A 130 -2.97 10.39 9.92
CA ASN A 130 -4.41 10.42 10.16
C ASN A 130 -4.72 10.96 11.57
N PRO A 131 -4.49 12.26 11.84
CA PRO A 131 -4.78 12.86 13.14
C PRO A 131 -6.26 12.70 13.49
N GLN A 132 -6.56 12.18 14.69
CA GLN A 132 -7.93 11.89 15.14
C GLN A 132 -8.54 13.01 16.01
N THR A 133 -7.79 14.07 16.28
CA THR A 133 -8.23 15.19 17.13
C THR A 133 -8.36 16.46 16.32
N ALA A 134 -9.34 17.32 16.66
CA ALA A 134 -9.55 18.59 15.97
C ALA A 134 -8.28 19.48 15.96
N TRP A 135 -7.53 19.48 17.07
CA TRP A 135 -6.26 20.20 17.16
C TRP A 135 -5.17 19.56 16.28
N GLY A 136 -5.08 18.23 16.23
CA GLY A 136 -4.15 17.53 15.35
C GLY A 136 -4.44 17.79 13.87
N ILE A 137 -5.72 17.74 13.48
CA ILE A 137 -6.19 18.06 12.12
C ILE A 137 -5.83 19.50 11.77
N ARG A 138 -6.12 20.47 12.65
CA ARG A 138 -5.79 21.88 12.44
C ARG A 138 -4.28 22.10 12.27
N THR A 139 -3.48 21.46 13.12
CA THR A 139 -2.02 21.56 13.07
C THR A 139 -1.51 20.98 11.75
N PHE A 140 -1.98 19.80 11.35
CA PHE A 140 -1.63 19.16 10.09
C PHE A 140 -1.98 20.03 8.87
N TYR A 141 -3.19 20.57 8.79
CA TYR A 141 -3.56 21.45 7.68
C TYR A 141 -2.78 22.78 7.69
N SER A 142 -2.48 23.32 8.86
CA SER A 142 -1.68 24.55 8.97
C SER A 142 -0.25 24.33 8.46
N THR A 143 0.39 23.21 8.80
CA THR A 143 1.74 22.89 8.31
C THR A 143 1.74 22.61 6.80
N MET A 144 0.75 21.88 6.28
CA MET A 144 0.60 21.65 4.84
C MET A 144 0.39 22.96 4.07
N TRP A 145 -0.43 23.86 4.60
CA TRP A 145 -0.67 25.17 3.98
C TRP A 145 0.61 26.02 3.94
N ILE A 146 1.35 26.09 5.05
CA ILE A 146 2.65 26.80 5.10
C ILE A 146 3.63 26.20 4.10
N ALA A 147 3.76 24.86 4.04
CA ALA A 147 4.63 24.18 3.09
C ALA A 147 4.23 24.48 1.62
N SER A 148 2.93 24.53 1.33
CA SER A 148 2.42 24.91 0.01
C SER A 148 2.83 26.33 -0.38
N LEU A 149 2.78 27.28 0.56
CA LEU A 149 3.21 28.67 0.30
C LEU A 149 4.72 28.77 0.03
N ILE A 150 5.53 27.96 0.70
CA ILE A 150 6.98 27.88 0.46
C ILE A 150 7.28 27.27 -0.92
N ASN A 151 6.49 26.27 -1.34
CA ASN A 151 6.61 25.69 -2.68
C ASN A 151 6.16 26.66 -3.78
N SER A 152 5.07 27.40 -3.58
CA SER A 152 4.53 28.35 -4.57
C SER A 152 5.27 29.69 -4.63
N SER A 153 6.18 29.97 -3.69
CA SER A 153 6.95 31.23 -3.65
C SER A 153 8.30 31.16 -4.38
N GLY A 154 8.67 30.01 -4.96
CA GLY A 154 9.94 29.84 -5.69
C GLY A 154 11.19 29.73 -4.79
N ILE A 155 11.05 29.84 -3.47
CA ILE A 155 12.14 29.75 -2.48
C ILE A 155 12.81 28.36 -2.49
N LEU A 156 12.03 27.31 -2.75
CA LEU A 156 12.51 25.93 -2.88
C LEU A 156 13.44 25.72 -4.07
N GLY A 157 13.22 26.43 -5.19
CA GLY A 157 14.11 26.41 -6.36
C GLY A 157 15.47 27.07 -6.10
N MET A 158 15.53 28.01 -5.14
CA MET A 158 16.77 28.64 -4.68
C MET A 158 17.57 27.72 -3.75
N LEU A 159 16.89 26.90 -2.95
CA LEU A 159 17.47 25.89 -2.05
C LEU A 159 17.91 24.61 -2.77
N SER A 160 17.27 24.22 -3.88
CA SER A 160 17.63 23.02 -4.64
C SER A 160 19.01 23.12 -5.32
N VAL A 161 19.50 24.34 -5.61
CA VAL A 161 20.87 24.57 -6.12
C VAL A 161 21.92 24.24 -5.05
N LEU A 162 21.58 24.37 -3.76
CA LEU A 162 22.45 24.07 -2.62
C LEU A 162 22.43 22.59 -2.20
N LEU A 163 21.35 21.86 -2.51
CA LEU A 163 21.12 20.46 -2.09
C LEU A 163 21.35 19.42 -3.20
N GLY A 164 21.87 19.84 -4.36
CA GLY A 164 22.21 18.97 -5.50
C GLY A 164 22.96 17.65 -5.20
N PRO A 165 23.80 17.51 -4.15
CA PRO A 165 24.49 16.24 -3.88
C PRO A 165 23.64 15.14 -3.21
N LEU A 166 22.35 15.34 -2.95
CA LEU A 166 21.49 14.33 -2.27
C LEU A 166 20.77 13.36 -3.22
N SER A 167 21.09 13.36 -4.52
CA SER A 167 20.52 12.41 -5.50
C SER A 167 20.83 10.94 -5.20
N GLY A 168 21.81 10.65 -4.35
CA GLY A 168 22.15 9.30 -3.87
C GLY A 168 21.17 8.69 -2.85
N LEU A 169 20.11 9.42 -2.46
CA LEU A 169 19.09 8.95 -1.51
C LEU A 169 17.94 8.17 -2.18
N LEU A 170 17.90 8.12 -3.51
CA LEU A 170 17.09 7.18 -4.27
C LEU A 170 17.88 5.87 -4.34
N GLY A 171 17.51 4.93 -3.45
CA GLY A 171 18.23 3.69 -3.22
C GLY A 171 18.56 2.89 -4.49
N SER A 172 19.57 2.02 -4.36
CA SER A 172 19.95 1.04 -5.37
C SER A 172 18.71 0.35 -5.95
N GLY A 173 18.65 0.29 -7.28
CA GLY A 173 17.56 -0.35 -8.02
C GLY A 173 17.26 -1.75 -7.48
N LEU A 174 16.03 -2.21 -7.72
CA LEU A 174 15.57 -3.52 -7.27
C LEU A 174 16.45 -4.62 -7.90
N GLN A 175 17.32 -5.25 -7.11
CA GLN A 175 18.21 -6.31 -7.59
C GLN A 175 17.43 -7.63 -7.65
N LEU A 176 17.17 -8.13 -8.85
CA LEU A 176 16.46 -9.39 -9.08
C LEU A 176 17.44 -10.54 -9.35
N PRO A 177 17.10 -11.79 -8.99
CA PRO A 177 17.86 -12.96 -9.41
C PRO A 177 17.87 -13.10 -10.94
N GLU A 178 18.97 -13.62 -11.48
CA GLU A 178 19.06 -13.98 -12.90
C GLU A 178 18.72 -15.46 -13.09
N TYR A 179 17.89 -15.75 -14.08
CA TYR A 179 17.56 -17.11 -14.50
C TYR A 179 18.02 -17.32 -15.93
N LYS A 180 18.59 -18.50 -16.22
CA LYS A 180 18.88 -18.89 -17.59
C LYS A 180 17.55 -19.30 -18.24
N LEU A 181 17.17 -18.60 -19.31
CA LEU A 181 16.06 -18.96 -20.18
C LEU A 181 16.50 -19.99 -21.21
#